data_AF-A0A3B8ZU25-F1
#
_entry.id   AF-A0A3B8ZU25-F1
#
_cell.length_a   1.000
_cell.length_b   1.000
_cell.length_c   1.000
_cell.angle_alpha   90.00
_cell.angle_beta   90.00
_cell.angle_gamma   90.00
#
_symmetry.space_group_name_H-M   'P 1'
#
loop_
_entity.id
_entity.type
_entity.pdbx_description
1 polymer ?
#
loop_
_entity_poly.entity_id
_entity_poly.type
_entity_poly.pdbx_seq_one_letter_code
_entity_poly.pdbx_strand_id
1 'polypeptide(L)'
;MQTRHKGWLHRDCLGGLLVASEVGESLPESGMLAFNLATAGLSSPGEMVGLQLFAADGEELLQEELALAGHAEIEAFLRTVCSRHAADFYRDALLVALAPARGWGAGGGRRNFAALRHRVLAAIYAAA
;
A
#
# COMPACT_ATOMS: atom_id res chain seq x y z
N MET A 1 4.80 -8.90 14.54
CA MET A 1 3.74 -9.91 14.34
C MET A 1 3.10 -9.63 12.98
N GLN A 2 3.34 -10.46 11.96
CA GLN A 2 2.90 -10.19 10.59
C GLN A 2 1.48 -10.75 10.39
N THR A 3 0.46 -9.90 10.40
CA THR A 3 -0.91 -10.31 10.05
C THR A 3 -1.01 -10.43 8.53
N ARG A 4 -1.43 -11.61 8.05
CA ARG A 4 -1.65 -11.84 6.61
C ARG A 4 -3.14 -11.82 6.34
N HIS A 5 -3.66 -10.65 6.00
CA HIS A 5 -5.01 -10.53 5.48
C HIS A 5 -5.00 -10.94 4.00
N LYS A 6 -5.80 -11.95 3.64
CA LYS A 6 -6.02 -12.33 2.25
C LYS A 6 -7.30 -11.65 1.78
N GLY A 7 -7.17 -10.73 0.83
CA GLY A 7 -8.29 -10.01 0.26
C GLY A 7 -7.99 -9.61 -1.18
N TRP A 8 -9.04 -9.33 -1.92
CA TRP A 8 -8.96 -8.74 -3.26
C TRP A 8 -9.52 -7.33 -3.19
N LEU A 9 -8.79 -6.37 -3.72
CA LEU A 9 -9.27 -5.02 -3.92
C LEU A 9 -9.42 -4.79 -5.43
N HIS A 10 -10.64 -4.46 -5.87
CA HIS A 10 -10.86 -4.11 -7.27
C HIS A 10 -10.13 -2.81 -7.60
N ARG A 11 -9.61 -2.70 -8.82
CA ARG A 11 -8.92 -1.49 -9.30
C ARG A 11 -9.79 -0.25 -9.15
N ASP A 12 -11.07 -0.34 -9.49
CA ASP A 12 -12.00 0.79 -9.38
C ASP A 12 -12.25 1.20 -7.93
N CYS A 13 -12.33 0.22 -7.01
CA CYS A 13 -12.42 0.49 -5.57
C CYS A 13 -11.14 1.17 -5.05
N LEU A 14 -9.97 0.74 -5.54
CA LEU A 14 -8.70 1.38 -5.21
C LEU A 14 -8.60 2.79 -5.79
N GLY A 15 -9.06 3.01 -7.03
CA GLY A 15 -9.10 4.34 -7.65
C GLY A 15 -10.02 5.30 -6.90
N GLY A 16 -11.20 4.85 -6.48
CA GLY A 16 -12.10 5.65 -5.65
C GLY A 16 -11.51 6.00 -4.28
N LEU A 17 -10.74 5.08 -3.68
CA LEU A 17 -10.02 5.31 -2.43
C LEU A 17 -8.92 6.38 -2.56
N LEU A 18 -8.30 6.45 -3.74
CA LEU A 18 -7.13 7.26 -4.04
C LEU A 18 -7.41 8.48 -4.92
N VAL A 19 -8.69 8.84 -5.09
CA VAL A 19 -9.13 9.86 -6.07
C VAL A 19 -8.51 11.24 -5.85
N ALA A 20 -8.09 11.54 -4.62
CA ALA A 20 -7.45 12.79 -4.23
C ALA A 20 -5.93 12.67 -4.05
N SER A 21 -5.30 11.65 -4.64
CA SER A 21 -3.87 11.36 -4.51
C SER A 21 -3.22 11.22 -5.88
N GLU A 22 -1.97 11.68 -6.00
CA GLU A 22 -1.17 11.56 -7.23
C GLU A 22 -0.91 10.08 -7.59
N VAL A 23 -0.81 9.23 -6.56
CA VAL A 23 -0.73 7.77 -6.72
C VAL A 23 -1.95 7.19 -7.42
N GLY A 24 -3.15 7.71 -7.13
CA GLY A 24 -4.40 7.27 -7.76
C GLY A 24 -4.43 7.51 -9.27
N GLU A 25 -3.90 8.66 -9.71
CA GLU A 25 -3.82 9.04 -11.12
C GLU A 25 -2.78 8.21 -11.89
N SER A 26 -1.77 7.73 -11.19
CA SER A 26 -0.60 7.05 -11.78
C SER A 26 -0.62 5.53 -11.67
N LEU A 27 -1.74 4.91 -11.25
CA LEU A 27 -1.81 3.47 -11.01
C LEU A 27 -1.44 2.64 -12.27
N PRO A 28 -0.33 1.87 -12.25
CA PRO A 28 0.03 1.00 -13.37
C PRO A 28 -0.93 -0.18 -13.48
N GLU A 29 -0.96 -0.87 -14.63
CA GLU A 29 -1.73 -2.11 -14.80
C GLU A 29 -1.28 -3.23 -13.86
N SER A 30 0.02 -3.27 -13.56
CA SER A 30 0.61 -4.22 -12.64
C SER A 30 1.74 -3.63 -11.80
N GLY A 31 1.93 -4.14 -10.60
CA GLY A 31 2.86 -3.58 -9.62
C GLY A 31 2.41 -3.79 -8.18
N MET A 32 2.79 -2.87 -7.31
CA MET A 32 2.41 -2.91 -5.90
C MET A 32 2.29 -1.50 -5.34
N LEU A 33 1.21 -1.26 -4.60
CA LEU A 33 1.05 -0.10 -3.77
C LEU A 33 1.36 -0.47 -2.33
N ALA A 34 2.18 0.31 -1.65
CA ALA A 34 2.45 0.19 -0.23
C ALA A 34 1.87 1.39 0.51
N PHE A 35 1.06 1.12 1.52
CA PHE A 35 0.72 2.11 2.55
C PHE A 35 1.77 1.96 3.66
N ASN A 36 2.68 2.92 3.73
CA ASN A 36 3.68 3.02 4.78
C ASN A 36 3.07 3.78 5.96
N LEU A 37 2.90 3.08 7.07
CA LEU A 37 2.29 3.62 8.29
C LEU A 37 3.36 4.05 9.30
N ALA A 38 4.65 3.93 8.93
CA ALA A 38 5.79 4.34 9.75
C ALA A 38 6.05 5.86 9.72
N THR A 39 5.57 6.57 8.69
CA THR A 39 5.69 8.04 8.57
C THR A 39 4.62 8.80 9.37
N ALA A 40 3.72 8.10 10.06
CA ALA A 40 2.93 8.64 11.17
C ALA A 40 3.85 8.93 12.38
N GLY A 41 4.86 9.78 12.16
CA GLY A 41 5.76 10.26 13.16
C GLY A 41 5.00 11.09 14.18
N LEU A 42 5.28 10.80 15.45
CA LEU A 42 4.86 11.42 16.71
C LEU A 42 5.00 12.95 16.83
N SER A 43 5.18 13.68 15.72
CA SER A 43 5.61 15.08 15.69
C SER A 43 4.85 15.98 14.71
N SER A 44 3.93 15.46 13.90
CA SER A 44 3.02 16.29 13.09
C SER A 44 1.60 16.27 13.67
N PRO A 45 0.90 17.41 13.72
CA PRO A 45 -0.50 17.45 14.13
C PRO A 45 -1.38 16.84 13.02
N GLY A 46 -1.47 15.52 12.99
CA GLY A 46 -2.25 14.76 12.02
C GLY A 46 -1.67 13.35 11.82
N GLU A 47 -2.54 12.34 11.75
CA GLU A 47 -2.14 10.99 11.35
C GLU A 47 -1.77 11.04 9.85
N MET A 48 -0.49 10.88 9.51
CA MET A 48 0.00 10.87 8.12
C MET A 48 0.10 9.42 7.62
N VAL A 49 -0.06 9.22 6.32
CA VAL A 49 0.20 7.94 5.64
C VAL A 49 1.11 8.18 4.43
N GLY A 50 2.19 7.39 4.34
CA GLY A 50 2.99 7.32 3.14
C GLY A 50 2.36 6.37 2.13
N LEU A 51 2.26 6.77 0.87
CA LEU A 51 1.92 5.92 -0.24
C LEU A 51 3.17 5.76 -1.12
N GLN A 52 3.54 4.53 -1.42
CA GLN A 52 4.63 4.23 -2.34
C GLN A 52 4.15 3.28 -3.43
N LEU A 53 4.34 3.68 -4.68
CA LEU A 53 3.90 2.96 -5.86
C LEU A 53 5.09 2.31 -6.54
N PHE A 54 4.99 1.01 -6.79
CA PHE A 54 6.06 0.24 -7.42
C PHE A 54 5.57 -0.42 -8.71
N ALA A 55 6.45 -0.45 -9.70
CA ALA A 55 6.27 -1.20 -10.94
C ALA A 55 6.33 -2.72 -10.69
N ALA A 56 6.02 -3.51 -11.71
CA ALA A 56 6.02 -4.97 -11.63
C ALA A 56 7.41 -5.60 -11.41
N ASP A 57 8.47 -4.88 -11.74
CA ASP A 57 9.86 -5.26 -11.47
C ASP A 57 10.36 -4.79 -10.09
N GLY A 58 9.59 -3.95 -9.40
CA GLY A 58 9.92 -3.41 -8.08
C GLY A 58 10.68 -2.09 -8.10
N GLU A 59 10.80 -1.43 -9.26
CA GLU A 59 11.20 -0.02 -9.32
C GLU A 59 10.14 0.84 -8.64
N GLU A 60 10.57 1.80 -7.81
CA GLU A 60 9.67 2.80 -7.22
C GLU A 60 9.32 3.84 -8.28
N LEU A 61 8.03 4.02 -8.54
CA LEU A 61 7.50 4.97 -9.52
C LEU A 61 7.14 6.30 -8.88
N LEU A 62 6.56 6.27 -7.68
CA LEU A 62 6.06 7.45 -7.00
C LEU A 62 6.03 7.22 -5.49
N GLN A 63 6.32 8.27 -4.73
CA GLN A 63 6.10 8.34 -3.30
C GLN A 63 5.35 9.62 -2.96
N GLU A 64 4.30 9.50 -2.15
CA GLU A 64 3.44 10.60 -1.72
C GLU A 64 3.15 10.46 -0.22
N GLU A 65 3.07 11.58 0.50
CA GLU A 65 2.59 11.60 1.88
C GLU A 65 1.24 12.31 1.95
N LEU A 66 0.26 11.64 2.55
CA LEU A 66 -1.09 12.17 2.73
C LEU A 66 -1.39 12.39 4.20
N ALA A 67 -2.00 13.53 4.51
CA ALA A 67 -2.67 13.70 5.80
C ALA A 67 -3.98 12.89 5.79
N LEU A 68 -4.22 12.03 6.78
CA LEU A 68 -5.51 11.34 6.87
C LEU A 68 -6.67 12.31 7.14
N ALA A 69 -6.36 13.48 7.73
CA ALA A 69 -7.32 14.58 7.84
C ALA A 69 -7.74 15.08 6.44
N GLY A 70 -8.95 14.70 6.02
CA GLY A 70 -9.49 14.99 4.68
C GLY A 70 -9.64 13.75 3.79
N HIS A 71 -9.14 12.58 4.22
CA HIS A 71 -9.20 11.32 3.48
C HIS A 71 -9.88 10.23 4.32
N ALA A 72 -11.15 10.46 4.67
CA ALA A 72 -11.93 9.58 5.56
C ALA A 72 -12.04 8.14 5.04
N GLU A 73 -12.05 7.96 3.72
CA GLU A 73 -12.12 6.66 3.05
C GLU A 73 -10.83 5.85 3.27
N ILE A 74 -9.65 6.50 3.19
CA ILE A 74 -8.35 5.88 3.45
C ILE A 74 -8.27 5.44 4.91
N GLU A 75 -8.67 6.32 5.83
CA GLU A 75 -8.71 6.01 7.25
C GLU A 75 -9.65 4.82 7.56
N ALA A 76 -10.87 4.83 7.01
CA ALA A 76 -11.85 3.76 7.20
C ALA A 76 -11.37 2.42 6.61
N PHE A 77 -10.71 2.46 5.46
CA PHE A 77 -10.10 1.29 4.83
C PHE A 77 -9.00 0.70 5.71
N LEU A 78 -8.05 1.51 6.18
CA LEU A 78 -6.93 1.06 7.02
C LEU A 78 -7.44 0.47 8.34
N ARG A 79 -8.40 1.12 9.01
CA ARG A 79 -9.03 0.60 10.24
C ARG A 79 -9.68 -0.76 10.01
N THR A 80 -10.36 -0.94 8.88
CA THR A 80 -11.06 -2.18 8.52
C THR A 80 -10.07 -3.31 8.22
N VAL A 81 -9.10 -3.07 7.33
CA VAL A 81 -8.17 -4.10 6.86
C VAL A 81 -7.23 -4.54 7.96
N CYS A 82 -6.77 -3.60 8.78
CA CYS A 82 -5.75 -3.87 9.78
C CYS A 82 -6.32 -4.17 11.17
N SER A 83 -7.63 -3.95 11.39
CA SER A 83 -8.34 -4.23 12.65
C SER A 83 -7.67 -3.63 13.91
N ARG A 84 -6.96 -2.51 13.75
CA ARG A 84 -6.26 -1.76 14.81
C ARG A 84 -6.37 -0.27 14.54
N HIS A 85 -6.06 0.55 15.54
CA HIS A 85 -6.00 2.00 15.37
C HIS A 85 -4.74 2.40 14.59
N ALA A 86 -4.82 3.52 13.87
CA ALA A 86 -3.71 4.06 13.09
C ALA A 86 -2.41 4.21 13.91
N ALA A 87 -2.56 4.64 15.16
CA ALA A 87 -1.48 4.79 16.14
C ALA A 87 -0.76 3.47 16.52
N ASP A 88 -1.37 2.30 16.27
CA ASP A 88 -0.79 1.00 16.61
C ASP A 88 0.12 0.43 15.48
N PHE A 89 0.20 1.09 14.33
CA PHE A 89 0.89 0.60 13.13
C PHE A 89 2.37 1.00 13.04
N TYR A 90 3.07 0.99 14.17
CA TYR A 90 4.49 1.35 14.19
C TYR A 90 5.32 0.40 13.31
N ARG A 91 5.90 0.95 12.24
CA ARG A 91 6.72 0.24 11.22
C ARG A 91 5.98 -0.83 10.41
N ASP A 92 4.66 -0.78 10.37
CA ASP A 92 3.88 -1.67 9.52
C ASP A 92 3.69 -1.08 8.12
N ALA A 93 3.69 -1.96 7.11
CA ALA A 93 3.35 -1.62 5.74
C ALA A 93 2.22 -2.52 5.24
N LEU A 94 1.15 -1.92 4.73
CA LEU A 94 0.09 -2.65 4.04
C LEU A 94 0.42 -2.69 2.54
N LEU A 95 0.58 -3.90 2.01
CA LEU A 95 0.93 -4.12 0.61
C LEU A 95 -0.29 -4.54 -0.20
N VAL A 96 -0.60 -3.77 -1.24
CA VAL A 96 -1.68 -4.02 -2.18
C VAL A 96 -1.09 -4.36 -3.54
N ALA A 97 -1.34 -5.59 -3.97
CA ALA A 97 -1.01 -6.08 -5.30
C ALA A 97 -1.82 -5.36 -6.39
N LEU A 98 -1.13 -4.79 -7.38
CA LEU A 98 -1.76 -4.30 -8.61
C LEU A 98 -1.57 -5.39 -9.66
N ALA A 99 -2.61 -6.14 -9.98
CA ALA A 99 -2.62 -7.10 -11.09
C ALA A 99 -4.05 -7.59 -11.36
N PRO A 100 -4.35 -8.04 -12.59
CA PRO A 100 -5.59 -8.77 -12.83
C PRO A 100 -5.58 -10.06 -12.00
N ALA A 101 -6.68 -10.31 -11.30
CA ALA A 101 -6.80 -11.40 -10.34
C ALA A 101 -6.48 -12.80 -10.88
N ARG A 102 -6.53 -12.94 -12.21
CA ARG A 102 -6.35 -14.18 -12.95
C ARG A 102 -4.88 -14.58 -13.14
N GLY A 103 -3.94 -13.63 -13.13
CA GLY A 103 -2.52 -13.92 -13.40
C GLY A 103 -1.76 -14.54 -12.22
N TRP A 104 -2.26 -14.35 -10.99
CA TRP A 104 -1.52 -14.71 -9.78
C TRP A 104 -1.79 -16.14 -9.30
N GLY A 105 -2.90 -16.73 -9.74
CA GLY A 105 -3.26 -18.13 -9.52
C GLY A 105 -2.63 -19.11 -10.52
N ALA A 106 -2.24 -18.65 -11.71
CA ALA A 106 -1.59 -19.46 -12.73
C ALA A 106 -0.09 -19.66 -12.42
N GLY A 107 0.45 -20.83 -12.78
CA GLY A 107 1.76 -21.36 -12.33
C GLY A 107 2.96 -20.44 -12.60
N GLY A 108 3.19 -19.47 -11.71
CA GLY A 108 4.26 -18.47 -11.80
C GLY A 108 3.94 -17.21 -11.01
N GLY A 109 2.66 -16.82 -10.96
CA GLY A 109 2.22 -15.58 -10.33
C GLY A 109 2.51 -15.47 -8.83
N ARG A 110 2.41 -16.57 -8.06
CA ARG A 110 2.79 -16.58 -6.64
C ARG A 110 4.27 -16.30 -6.41
N ARG A 111 5.15 -16.83 -7.27
CA ARG A 111 6.60 -16.62 -7.17
C ARG A 111 6.97 -15.19 -7.53
N ASN A 112 6.37 -14.66 -8.59
CA ASN A 112 6.56 -13.28 -9.02
C ASN A 112 6.07 -12.30 -7.94
N PHE A 113 4.90 -12.56 -7.34
CA PHE A 113 4.42 -11.75 -6.21
C PHE A 113 5.37 -11.82 -5.00
N ALA A 114 5.82 -13.01 -4.62
CA ALA A 114 6.73 -13.15 -3.49
C ALA A 114 8.05 -12.41 -3.71
N ALA A 115 8.59 -12.46 -4.93
CA ALA A 115 9.79 -11.73 -5.31
C ALA A 115 9.56 -10.22 -5.27
N LEU A 116 8.47 -9.73 -5.87
CA LEU A 116 8.11 -8.31 -5.84
C LEU A 116 7.90 -7.82 -4.40
N ARG A 117 7.18 -8.58 -3.58
CA ARG A 117 6.97 -8.28 -2.15
C ARG A 117 8.29 -8.13 -1.41
N HIS A 118 9.25 -8.99 -1.70
CA HIS A 118 10.56 -8.92 -1.05
C HIS A 118 11.32 -7.65 -1.46
N ARG A 119 11.31 -7.29 -2.75
CA ARG A 119 11.96 -6.07 -3.26
C ARG A 119 11.34 -4.81 -2.64
N VAL A 120 10.01 -4.72 -2.64
CA VAL A 120 9.27 -3.59 -2.08
C VAL A 120 9.54 -3.44 -0.58
N LEU A 121 9.45 -4.52 0.20
CA LEU A 121 9.76 -4.44 1.63
C LEU A 121 11.22 -4.05 1.89
N ALA A 122 12.17 -4.53 1.07
CA ALA A 122 13.56 -4.13 1.18
C ALA A 122 13.74 -2.64 0.88
N ALA A 123 13.05 -2.08 -0.12
CA ALA A 123 13.08 -0.65 -0.43
C ALA A 123 12.50 0.19 0.73
N ILE A 124 11.31 -0.16 1.22
CA ILE A 124 10.62 0.56 2.31
C ILE A 124 11.48 0.60 3.58
N TYR A 125 12.09 -0.52 3.98
CA TYR A 125 12.87 -0.59 5.21
C TYR A 125 14.36 -0.22 5.05
N ALA A 126 14.88 -0.09 3.83
CA ALA A 126 16.20 0.49 3.61
C ALA A 126 16.16 2.03 3.65
N ALA A 127 15.00 2.63 3.38
CA ALA A 127 14.79 4.07 3.39
C ALA A 127 14.33 4.62 4.76
N ALA A 128 14.04 3.76 5.75
CA ALA A 128 13.54 4.09 7.09
C ALA A 128 14.60 3.94 8.17
#